data_AF-A0A0F5YBK8-F1
#
_entry.id   AF-A0A0F5YBK8-F1
#
_cell.length_a   1.000
_cell.length_b   1.000
_cell.length_c   1.000
_cell.angle_alpha   90.00
_cell.angle_beta   90.00
_cell.angle_gamma   90.00
#
_symmetry.space_group_name_H-M   'P 1'
#
loop_
_entity.id
_entity.type
_entity.pdbx_description
1 polymer ?
#
loop_
_entity_poly.entity_id
_entity_poly.type
_entity_poly.pdbx_seq_one_letter_code
_entity_poly.pdbx_strand_id
1 'polypeptide(L)'
;MPIKYSFISTSPKVLIVTILIGLITGCRNSIVSNRLPLAEAQTQPQAMVTASSWEATNELNDLNSPSEPVTDNRTKNNNHQLQAALPNYCSPDEYKSFFEHFARGQDYQGKETRFTYTADTIEVRDYKNPSILIEVISKKDDEFSIDLRDYRWVQLVPSSVDNSPYTRLQIDFIRFNNNTFRVDYIKAEYAYDPQVGEEEYLVRTYGEPGAYIFEHRNGCWNLTQKLQ
;
A
#
# COMPACT_ATOMS: atom_id res chain seq x y z
N MET A 1 -61.92 24.80 -7.74
CA MET A 1 -61.26 25.70 -8.71
C MET A 1 -59.95 25.05 -9.13
N PRO A 2 -59.73 24.71 -10.42
CA PRO A 2 -58.46 24.18 -10.88
C PRO A 2 -57.48 25.31 -11.22
N ILE A 3 -56.28 25.27 -10.63
CA ILE A 3 -55.19 26.21 -10.93
C ILE A 3 -54.47 25.70 -12.19
N LYS A 4 -54.50 26.47 -13.28
CA LYS A 4 -53.71 26.17 -14.49
C LYS A 4 -52.27 26.63 -14.29
N TYR A 5 -51.32 25.70 -14.35
CA TYR A 5 -49.89 26.03 -14.46
C TYR A 5 -49.48 26.07 -15.93
N SER A 6 -48.99 27.23 -16.38
CA SER A 6 -48.46 27.45 -17.72
C SER A 6 -46.94 27.29 -17.72
N PHE A 7 -46.44 26.21 -18.32
CA PHE A 7 -45.00 26.04 -18.58
C PHE A 7 -44.54 26.98 -19.69
N ILE A 8 -43.59 27.87 -19.38
CA ILE A 8 -42.90 28.68 -20.39
C ILE A 8 -41.63 27.92 -20.80
N SER A 9 -41.62 27.40 -22.03
CA SER A 9 -40.43 26.78 -22.61
C SER A 9 -39.55 27.84 -23.25
N THR A 10 -38.37 28.09 -22.68
CA THR A 10 -37.32 28.93 -23.28
C THR A 10 -36.20 28.06 -23.82
N SER A 11 -36.12 27.91 -25.14
CA SER A 11 -35.03 27.16 -25.80
C SER A 11 -33.68 27.88 -25.62
N PRO A 12 -32.60 27.18 -25.26
CA PRO A 12 -31.27 27.79 -25.19
C PRO A 12 -30.74 28.06 -26.60
N LYS A 13 -30.29 29.29 -26.84
CA LYS A 13 -29.57 29.65 -28.08
C LYS A 13 -28.15 29.09 -28.01
N VAL A 14 -27.86 28.06 -28.79
CA VAL A 14 -26.51 27.51 -28.94
C VAL A 14 -25.63 28.54 -29.63
N LEU A 15 -24.64 29.07 -28.90
CA LEU A 15 -23.70 30.07 -29.39
C LEU A 15 -22.39 29.35 -29.76
N ILE A 16 -22.27 28.97 -31.03
CA ILE A 16 -21.08 28.29 -31.56
C ILE A 16 -19.93 29.31 -31.62
N VAL A 17 -18.97 29.21 -30.71
CA VAL A 17 -17.74 29.98 -30.73
C VAL A 17 -16.65 29.16 -31.41
N THR A 18 -16.44 29.44 -32.70
CA THR A 18 -15.40 28.81 -33.50
C THR A 18 -14.03 29.42 -33.14
N ILE A 19 -13.26 28.77 -32.27
CA ILE A 19 -11.90 29.21 -31.94
C ILE A 19 -10.92 28.73 -33.03
N LEU A 20 -10.14 29.68 -33.56
CA LEU A 20 -9.18 29.45 -34.63
C LEU A 20 -8.05 28.51 -34.19
N ILE A 21 -7.70 27.57 -35.07
CA ILE A 21 -6.52 26.70 -34.90
C ILE A 21 -5.26 27.49 -35.25
N GLY A 22 -4.45 27.81 -34.24
CA GLY A 22 -3.11 28.38 -34.42
C GLY A 22 -2.06 27.29 -34.63
N LEU A 23 -1.71 27.01 -35.89
CA LEU A 23 -0.52 26.23 -36.23
C LEU A 23 0.74 27.04 -35.88
N ILE A 24 1.60 26.51 -35.01
CA ILE A 24 2.98 26.97 -34.86
C ILE A 24 3.91 25.77 -35.10
N THR A 25 4.82 25.95 -36.05
CA THR A 25 5.65 24.88 -36.63
C THR A 25 7.13 25.12 -36.28
N GLY A 26 7.83 24.07 -35.82
CA GLY A 26 9.26 24.11 -35.53
C GLY A 26 9.62 24.63 -34.12
N CYS A 27 10.73 24.20 -33.50
CA CYS A 27 11.92 23.57 -34.08
C CYS A 27 12.30 22.23 -33.42
N ARG A 28 12.98 21.37 -34.20
CA ARG A 28 13.81 20.27 -33.70
C ARG A 28 15.20 20.79 -33.27
N ASN A 29 16.00 19.90 -32.68
CA ASN A 29 17.42 20.03 -32.27
C ASN A 29 17.60 20.59 -30.84
N SER A 30 18.45 20.04 -29.97
CA SER A 30 19.45 18.96 -30.12
C SER A 30 19.54 18.07 -28.88
N ILE A 31 19.98 16.82 -29.10
CA ILE A 31 20.49 15.92 -28.06
C ILE A 31 21.79 16.51 -27.49
N VAL A 32 21.87 16.70 -26.16
CA VAL A 32 23.14 16.90 -25.44
C VAL A 32 23.26 15.81 -24.39
N SER A 33 24.01 14.76 -24.73
CA SER A 33 24.32 13.65 -23.84
C SER A 33 25.53 13.99 -22.97
N ASN A 34 25.31 14.65 -21.83
CA ASN A 34 26.35 14.79 -20.80
C ASN A 34 26.48 13.49 -19.99
N ARG A 35 27.29 12.56 -20.49
CA ARG A 35 27.95 11.55 -19.67
C ARG A 35 29.26 12.12 -19.13
N LEU A 36 29.53 11.96 -17.84
CA LEU A 36 30.82 11.76 -17.16
C LEU A 36 30.69 12.12 -15.66
N PRO A 37 31.47 11.52 -14.75
CA PRO A 37 32.07 10.19 -14.76
C PRO A 37 31.54 9.29 -13.62
N LEU A 38 31.81 7.99 -13.73
CA LEU A 38 31.68 7.03 -12.64
C LEU A 38 32.80 7.28 -11.61
N ALA A 39 32.45 7.51 -10.35
CA ALA A 39 33.41 7.54 -9.25
C ALA A 39 33.40 6.19 -8.54
N GLU A 40 34.29 5.28 -8.93
CA GLU A 40 34.53 4.04 -8.21
C GLU A 40 35.32 4.34 -6.93
N ALA A 41 34.73 4.05 -5.78
CA ALA A 41 35.41 4.00 -4.49
C ALA A 41 35.24 2.60 -3.88
N GLN A 42 36.10 1.67 -4.31
CA GLN A 42 36.22 0.35 -3.68
C GLN A 42 37.03 0.45 -2.38
N THR A 43 36.39 0.31 -1.21
CA THR A 43 37.15 0.05 0.02
C THR A 43 36.35 -0.73 1.08
N GLN A 44 36.41 -2.06 1.01
CA GLN A 44 36.32 -2.99 2.13
C GLN A 44 36.88 -4.37 1.67
N PRO A 45 37.28 -5.29 2.57
CA PRO A 45 37.28 -5.18 4.03
C PRO A 45 38.65 -5.41 4.69
N GLN A 46 38.85 -4.86 5.89
CA GLN A 46 39.72 -5.50 6.89
C GLN A 46 38.85 -6.13 7.97
N ALA A 47 38.81 -7.46 7.97
CA ALA A 47 38.31 -8.22 9.09
C ALA A 47 39.34 -8.17 10.22
N MET A 48 38.92 -7.75 11.41
CA MET A 48 39.70 -7.98 12.62
C MET A 48 38.96 -8.99 13.50
N VAL A 49 39.49 -10.21 13.52
CA VAL A 49 39.02 -11.29 14.38
C VAL A 49 39.58 -11.09 15.77
N THR A 50 38.72 -10.86 16.76
CA THR A 50 39.05 -11.00 18.18
C THR A 50 38.14 -12.07 18.77
N ALA A 51 38.64 -13.31 18.78
CA ALA A 51 38.07 -14.37 19.59
C ALA A 51 38.35 -14.08 21.06
N SER A 52 37.32 -14.08 21.91
CA SER A 52 37.49 -14.10 23.37
C SER A 52 37.24 -15.52 23.89
N SER A 53 38.26 -16.06 24.55
CA SER A 53 38.24 -17.35 25.22
C SER A 53 37.27 -17.35 26.40
N TRP A 54 36.56 -18.47 26.60
CA TRP A 54 35.90 -18.79 27.86
C TRP A 54 36.26 -20.24 28.20
N GLU A 55 37.25 -20.41 29.07
CA GLU A 55 37.61 -21.71 29.64
C GLU A 55 36.59 -22.12 30.71
N ALA A 56 36.18 -23.39 30.69
CA ALA A 56 35.55 -24.05 31.82
C ALA A 56 36.01 -25.51 31.86
N THR A 57 36.86 -25.82 32.83
CA THR A 57 37.30 -27.18 33.16
C THR A 57 36.18 -27.97 33.81
N ASN A 58 36.14 -29.30 33.60
CA ASN A 58 36.08 -30.27 34.71
C ASN A 58 36.35 -31.71 34.25
N GLU A 59 36.61 -32.57 35.24
CA GLU A 59 37.48 -33.75 35.15
C GLU A 59 36.80 -35.05 34.71
N LEU A 60 37.64 -36.05 34.40
CA LEU A 60 37.29 -37.45 34.18
C LEU A 60 36.74 -38.12 35.45
N ASN A 61 35.97 -39.20 35.26
CA ASN A 61 36.17 -40.43 36.05
C ASN A 61 35.69 -41.70 35.33
N ASP A 62 36.43 -42.78 35.55
CA ASP A 62 36.30 -44.15 35.01
C ASP A 62 35.84 -45.12 36.13
N LEU A 63 35.40 -46.38 35.94
CA LEU A 63 35.28 -47.28 34.77
C LEU A 63 34.26 -48.39 35.14
N ASN A 64 33.54 -49.00 34.18
CA ASN A 64 33.47 -50.48 33.98
C ASN A 64 32.32 -51.02 33.09
N SER A 65 32.68 -52.08 32.34
CA SER A 65 31.97 -52.96 31.39
C SER A 65 30.87 -53.89 31.97
N PRO A 66 30.19 -54.79 31.20
CA PRO A 66 30.03 -54.92 29.72
C PRO A 66 28.59 -55.20 29.18
N SER A 67 28.44 -55.06 27.85
CA SER A 67 27.59 -55.84 26.90
C SER A 67 26.08 -56.03 27.11
N GLU A 68 25.26 -55.42 26.21
CA GLU A 68 24.42 -56.13 25.20
C GLU A 68 23.93 -55.15 24.11
N PRO A 69 23.58 -55.60 22.88
CA PRO A 69 23.33 -54.71 21.75
C PRO A 69 21.84 -54.29 21.66
N VAL A 70 21.53 -53.04 22.04
CA VAL A 70 20.19 -52.45 21.83
C VAL A 70 20.25 -51.37 20.75
N THR A 71 19.43 -51.60 19.72
CA THR A 71 19.26 -50.87 18.47
C THR A 71 19.34 -49.34 18.58
N ASP A 72 20.24 -48.75 17.80
CA ASP A 72 20.34 -47.30 17.59
C ASP A 72 19.06 -46.74 16.95
N ASN A 73 18.25 -46.05 17.75
CA ASN A 73 17.25 -45.09 17.27
C ASN A 73 17.63 -43.69 17.76
N ARG A 74 18.70 -43.17 17.17
CA ARG A 74 19.16 -41.77 17.19
C ARG A 74 17.99 -40.79 17.05
N THR A 75 17.45 -40.34 18.19
CA THR A 75 16.55 -39.20 18.27
C THR A 75 17.28 -37.96 17.78
N LYS A 76 17.19 -37.69 16.48
CA LYS A 76 17.54 -36.37 15.94
C LYS A 76 16.54 -35.37 16.55
N ASN A 77 17.04 -34.55 17.46
CA ASN A 77 16.41 -33.30 17.85
C ASN A 77 16.22 -32.43 16.61
N ASN A 78 15.12 -32.62 15.91
CA ASN A 78 14.67 -31.71 14.88
C ASN A 78 14.04 -30.49 15.57
N ASN A 79 14.91 -29.56 16.00
CA ASN A 79 14.54 -28.16 16.22
C ASN A 79 14.15 -27.51 14.86
N HIS A 80 13.13 -28.06 14.20
CA HIS A 80 12.35 -27.31 13.23
C HIS A 80 11.36 -26.46 14.02
N GLN A 81 11.87 -25.34 14.55
CA GLN A 81 11.03 -24.22 14.92
C GLN A 81 10.25 -23.83 13.66
N LEU A 82 8.97 -24.21 13.62
CA LEU A 82 8.10 -24.06 12.47
C LEU A 82 7.93 -22.57 12.20
N GLN A 83 8.77 -22.01 11.32
CA GLN A 83 8.54 -20.68 10.77
C GLN A 83 7.19 -20.74 10.05
N ALA A 84 6.19 -20.10 10.65
CA ALA A 84 4.86 -20.05 10.07
C ALA A 84 4.98 -19.44 8.67
N ALA A 85 4.47 -20.16 7.66
CA ALA A 85 4.46 -19.66 6.30
C ALA A 85 3.75 -18.31 6.27
N LEU A 86 4.31 -17.35 5.53
CA LEU A 86 3.67 -16.05 5.36
C LEU A 86 2.30 -16.23 4.69
N PRO A 87 1.27 -15.45 5.08
CA PRO A 87 -0.04 -15.52 4.46
C PRO A 87 0.04 -15.29 2.94
N ASN A 88 -0.84 -15.92 2.17
CA ASN A 88 -0.83 -15.81 0.70
C ASN A 88 -0.88 -14.35 0.21
N TYR A 89 -1.61 -13.47 0.92
CA TYR A 89 -1.68 -12.05 0.59
C TYR A 89 -0.34 -11.31 0.71
N CYS A 90 0.66 -11.85 1.40
CA CYS A 90 2.03 -11.31 1.37
C CYS A 90 2.75 -11.55 0.03
N SER A 91 2.18 -12.30 -0.91
CA SER A 91 2.76 -12.47 -2.25
C SER A 91 2.83 -11.15 -3.04
N PRO A 92 3.90 -10.90 -3.82
CA PRO A 92 4.00 -9.79 -4.76
C PRO A 92 2.82 -9.65 -5.73
N ASP A 93 2.12 -10.73 -6.07
CA ASP A 93 1.00 -10.69 -7.02
C ASP A 93 -0.37 -10.49 -6.33
N GLU A 94 -0.44 -10.67 -5.02
CA GLU A 94 -1.66 -10.55 -4.20
C GLU A 94 -1.85 -9.15 -3.60
N TYR A 95 -1.24 -8.12 -4.19
CA TYR A 95 -1.20 -6.75 -3.68
C TYR A 95 -2.59 -6.12 -3.43
N LYS A 96 -3.60 -6.46 -4.23
CA LYS A 96 -5.00 -6.04 -4.01
C LYS A 96 -5.61 -6.73 -2.80
N SER A 97 -5.49 -8.06 -2.72
CA SER A 97 -5.94 -8.90 -1.61
C SER A 97 -5.31 -8.47 -0.28
N PHE A 98 -4.02 -8.12 -0.32
CA PHE A 98 -3.30 -7.50 0.79
C PHE A 98 -3.93 -6.15 1.19
N PHE A 99 -4.17 -5.25 0.24
CA PHE A 99 -4.70 -3.93 0.56
C PHE A 99 -6.09 -4.01 1.19
N GLU A 100 -6.97 -4.92 0.73
CA GLU A 100 -8.24 -5.14 1.43
C GLU A 100 -8.04 -5.66 2.86
N HIS A 101 -7.09 -6.56 3.09
CA HIS A 101 -6.78 -7.10 4.41
C HIS A 101 -6.19 -6.03 5.35
N PHE A 102 -5.35 -5.13 4.81
CA PHE A 102 -4.82 -3.96 5.49
C PHE A 102 -5.93 -2.95 5.83
N ALA A 103 -6.78 -2.62 4.86
CA ALA A 103 -7.84 -1.63 5.01
C ALA A 103 -8.93 -2.07 6.00
N ARG A 104 -9.21 -3.37 6.15
CA ARG A 104 -10.10 -3.92 7.18
C ARG A 104 -9.61 -3.66 8.62
N GLY A 105 -8.34 -3.32 8.83
CA GLY A 105 -7.75 -3.02 10.14
C GLY A 105 -7.42 -4.26 10.98
N GLN A 106 -8.24 -5.30 10.91
CA GLN A 106 -8.06 -6.52 11.69
C GLN A 106 -8.18 -7.78 10.83
N ASP A 107 -7.50 -8.85 11.25
CA ASP A 107 -7.66 -10.18 10.68
C ASP A 107 -8.86 -10.93 11.30
N TYR A 108 -9.11 -12.15 10.83
CA TYR A 108 -10.20 -13.01 11.32
C TYR A 108 -10.07 -13.43 12.79
N GLN A 109 -8.94 -13.15 13.43
CA GLN A 109 -8.66 -13.39 14.86
C GLN A 109 -8.73 -12.09 15.69
N GLY A 110 -9.08 -10.96 15.06
CA GLY A 110 -9.14 -9.64 15.71
C GLY A 110 -7.77 -8.98 15.92
N LYS A 111 -6.70 -9.50 15.29
CA LYS A 111 -5.35 -8.94 15.42
C LYS A 111 -5.17 -7.77 14.47
N GLU A 112 -4.58 -6.69 14.97
CA GLU A 112 -4.34 -5.45 14.22
C GLU A 112 -3.38 -5.66 13.02
N THR A 113 -3.90 -5.46 11.81
CA THR A 113 -3.17 -5.65 10.55
C THR A 113 -2.44 -4.39 10.13
N ARG A 114 -3.02 -3.19 10.30
CA ARG A 114 -2.38 -1.93 9.86
C ARG A 114 -1.06 -1.74 10.58
N PHE A 115 -1.04 -1.79 11.92
CA PHE A 115 0.19 -1.66 12.70
C PHE A 115 1.24 -2.76 12.40
N THR A 116 0.79 -3.97 12.06
CA THR A 116 1.68 -5.08 11.65
C THR A 116 2.36 -4.81 10.30
N TYR A 117 1.64 -4.17 9.38
CA TYR A 117 2.07 -3.95 8.01
C TYR A 117 2.41 -2.49 7.67
N THR A 118 2.49 -1.58 8.64
CA THR A 118 3.05 -0.24 8.44
C THR A 118 4.55 -0.22 8.77
N ALA A 119 5.38 0.35 7.90
CA ALA A 119 6.82 0.53 8.14
C ALA A 119 7.06 1.45 9.35
N ASP A 120 8.16 1.27 10.09
CA ASP A 120 8.40 1.99 11.35
C ASP A 120 8.32 3.52 11.22
N THR A 121 8.72 4.05 10.06
CA THR A 121 8.47 5.41 9.62
C THR A 121 7.77 5.44 8.27
N ILE A 122 6.92 6.45 8.07
CA ILE A 122 6.17 6.71 6.84
C ILE A 122 6.57 8.09 6.33
N GLU A 123 6.91 8.20 5.05
CA GLU A 123 7.14 9.50 4.42
C GLU A 123 5.81 10.10 3.95
N VAL A 124 5.52 11.33 4.34
CA VAL A 124 4.38 12.09 3.81
C VAL A 124 4.91 13.05 2.76
N ARG A 125 4.39 12.96 1.54
CA ARG A 125 4.89 13.64 0.34
C ARG A 125 3.75 14.32 -0.42
N ASP A 126 4.08 15.32 -1.24
CA ASP A 126 3.10 16.01 -2.08
C ASP A 126 2.53 15.06 -3.15
N TYR A 127 1.21 15.04 -3.31
CA TYR A 127 0.52 14.15 -4.25
C TYR A 127 0.86 14.42 -5.72
N LYS A 128 1.03 15.69 -6.09
CA LYS A 128 1.29 16.15 -7.46
C LYS A 128 2.78 16.04 -7.81
N ASN A 129 3.67 16.15 -6.82
CA ASN A 129 5.11 15.99 -6.95
C ASN A 129 5.72 15.18 -5.77
N PRO A 130 5.71 13.84 -5.84
CA PRO A 130 6.21 12.97 -4.76
C PRO A 130 7.70 13.15 -4.40
N SER A 131 8.49 13.89 -5.19
CA SER A 131 9.86 14.28 -4.79
C SER A 131 9.89 15.26 -3.62
N ILE A 132 8.81 16.01 -3.39
CA ILE A 132 8.67 16.92 -2.24
C ILE A 132 8.26 16.10 -1.01
N LEU A 133 9.18 16.01 -0.05
CA LEU A 133 8.92 15.49 1.29
C LEU A 133 8.27 16.61 2.14
N ILE A 134 7.10 16.33 2.72
CA ILE A 134 6.39 17.22 3.62
C ILE A 134 6.84 16.95 5.06
N GLU A 135 6.77 15.69 5.49
CA GLU A 135 7.16 15.24 6.83
C GLU A 135 7.48 13.73 6.86
N VAL A 136 7.99 13.25 7.98
CA VAL A 136 8.19 11.83 8.27
C VAL A 136 7.54 11.52 9.61
N ILE A 137 6.56 10.62 9.62
CA ILE A 137 5.81 10.24 10.83
C ILE A 137 6.21 8.83 11.28
N SER A 138 6.07 8.52 12.57
CA SER A 138 6.23 7.14 13.05
C SER A 138 4.92 6.38 12.86
N LYS A 139 4.97 5.05 12.71
CA LYS A 139 3.76 4.22 12.59
C LYS A 139 2.82 4.25 13.80
N LYS A 140 3.25 4.81 14.93
CA LYS A 140 2.39 5.00 16.11
C LYS A 140 1.50 6.25 15.99
N ASP A 141 1.92 7.17 15.13
CA ASP A 141 1.26 8.45 14.85
C ASP A 141 0.49 8.39 13.51
N ASP A 142 0.41 7.20 12.92
CA ASP A 142 -0.21 6.92 11.63
C ASP A 142 -1.74 6.78 11.73
N GLU A 143 -2.47 7.80 11.27
CA GLU A 143 -3.90 7.68 11.00
C GLU A 143 -4.14 7.23 9.55
N PHE A 144 -4.45 5.94 9.37
CA PHE A 144 -4.87 5.39 8.07
C PHE A 144 -6.36 5.61 7.83
N SER A 145 -6.72 6.26 6.72
CA SER A 145 -8.05 6.87 6.54
C SER A 145 -9.04 6.05 5.71
N ILE A 146 -8.61 4.95 5.09
CA ILE A 146 -9.48 4.09 4.27
C ILE A 146 -9.98 2.91 5.08
N ASP A 147 -11.25 2.56 4.89
CA ASP A 147 -11.85 1.34 5.41
C ASP A 147 -12.73 0.66 4.34
N LEU A 148 -13.11 -0.58 4.60
CA LEU A 148 -13.97 -1.40 3.76
C LEU A 148 -15.24 -1.78 4.55
N ARG A 149 -16.40 -1.29 4.11
CA ARG A 149 -17.71 -1.58 4.71
C ARG A 149 -18.65 -2.06 3.61
N ASP A 150 -19.32 -3.20 3.80
CA ASP A 150 -20.26 -3.77 2.81
C ASP A 150 -19.69 -3.82 1.37
N TYR A 151 -18.43 -4.25 1.26
CA TYR A 151 -17.64 -4.30 0.02
C TYR A 151 -17.38 -2.94 -0.66
N ARG A 152 -17.56 -1.83 0.07
CA ARG A 152 -17.39 -0.45 -0.39
C ARG A 152 -16.23 0.23 0.30
N TRP A 153 -15.39 0.88 -0.50
CA TRP A 153 -14.34 1.76 -0.02
C TRP A 153 -14.93 3.04 0.57
N VAL A 154 -14.54 3.35 1.80
CA VAL A 154 -15.04 4.51 2.54
C VAL A 154 -13.95 5.16 3.40
N GLN A 155 -14.20 6.40 3.82
CA GLN A 155 -13.62 6.98 5.03
C GLN A 155 -14.68 6.96 6.13
N LEU A 156 -14.27 6.72 7.38
CA LEU A 156 -15.17 6.69 8.56
C LEU A 156 -15.57 8.10 9.05
N VAL A 157 -15.87 9.00 8.11
CA VAL A 157 -16.34 10.37 8.37
C VAL A 157 -17.62 10.65 7.57
N PRO A 158 -18.58 11.41 8.11
CA PRO A 158 -19.84 11.71 7.43
C PRO A 158 -19.65 12.31 6.05
N SER A 159 -20.49 11.88 5.12
CA SER A 159 -20.50 12.34 3.73
C SER A 159 -21.25 13.67 3.60
N SER A 160 -20.65 14.60 2.87
CA SER A 160 -21.22 15.93 2.59
C SER A 160 -22.13 15.97 1.35
N VAL A 161 -22.35 14.84 0.66
CA VAL A 161 -23.08 14.81 -0.63
C VAL A 161 -24.37 13.97 -0.59
N ASP A 162 -24.44 12.95 0.25
CA ASP A 162 -25.56 11.98 0.32
C ASP A 162 -26.11 11.76 1.75
N ASN A 163 -25.58 12.46 2.76
CA ASN A 163 -25.86 12.26 4.19
C ASN A 163 -25.51 10.86 4.76
N SER A 164 -24.72 10.06 4.04
CA SER A 164 -24.17 8.81 4.56
C SER A 164 -23.31 9.04 5.81
N PRO A 165 -23.32 8.13 6.81
CA PRO A 165 -22.37 8.18 7.93
C PRO A 165 -20.91 8.00 7.49
N TYR A 166 -20.68 7.51 6.26
CA TYR A 166 -19.36 7.27 5.68
C TYR A 166 -19.21 7.91 4.30
N THR A 167 -18.12 8.63 4.08
CA THR A 167 -17.74 9.20 2.79
C THR A 167 -17.29 8.07 1.86
N ARG A 168 -17.96 7.89 0.71
CA ARG A 168 -17.58 6.91 -0.31
C ARG A 168 -16.30 7.34 -1.04
N LEU A 169 -15.49 6.37 -1.45
CA LEU A 169 -14.26 6.58 -2.22
C LEU A 169 -14.31 5.87 -3.57
N GLN A 170 -13.74 6.51 -4.59
CA GLN A 170 -13.17 5.81 -5.75
C GLN A 170 -11.72 5.44 -5.39
N ILE A 171 -11.32 4.20 -5.70
CA ILE A 171 -9.97 3.67 -5.46
C ILE A 171 -9.40 3.14 -6.78
N ASP A 172 -8.16 3.52 -7.10
CA ASP A 172 -7.42 3.02 -8.26
C ASP A 172 -6.07 2.40 -7.83
N PHE A 173 -5.74 1.23 -8.41
CA PHE A 173 -4.57 0.44 -8.03
C PHE A 173 -3.50 0.45 -9.13
N ILE A 174 -2.35 1.07 -8.86
CA ILE A 174 -1.24 1.20 -9.80
C ILE A 174 -0.05 0.36 -9.32
N ARG A 175 0.27 -0.73 -10.03
CA ARG A 175 1.48 -1.52 -9.77
C ARG A 175 2.64 -0.94 -10.58
N PHE A 176 3.66 -0.39 -9.91
CA PHE A 176 4.85 0.15 -10.58
C PHE A 176 5.85 -0.95 -10.94
N ASN A 177 6.01 -1.93 -10.06
CA ASN A 177 6.89 -3.09 -10.23
C ASN A 177 6.49 -4.21 -9.23
N ASN A 178 7.28 -5.28 -9.15
CA ASN A 178 6.98 -6.41 -8.25
C ASN A 178 7.08 -6.06 -6.76
N ASN A 179 7.81 -5.00 -6.41
CA ASN A 179 8.11 -4.56 -5.05
C ASN A 179 7.45 -3.22 -4.69
N THR A 180 6.63 -2.62 -5.56
CA THR A 180 5.97 -1.33 -5.27
C THR A 180 4.62 -1.21 -5.96
N PHE A 181 3.58 -0.86 -5.20
CA PHE A 181 2.29 -0.42 -5.72
C PHE A 181 1.79 0.84 -5.01
N ARG A 182 0.94 1.60 -5.71
CA ARG A 182 0.24 2.78 -5.26
C ARG A 182 -1.26 2.52 -5.27
N VAL A 183 -1.93 3.05 -4.26
CA VAL A 183 -3.40 3.07 -4.16
C VAL A 183 -3.82 4.53 -4.15
N ASP A 184 -4.33 5.00 -5.28
CA ASP A 184 -4.93 6.33 -5.40
C ASP A 184 -6.36 6.29 -4.86
N TYR A 185 -6.77 7.37 -4.20
CA TYR A 185 -8.12 7.54 -3.70
C TYR A 185 -8.62 8.97 -3.83
N ILE A 186 -9.92 9.11 -4.09
CA ILE A 186 -10.62 10.40 -4.08
C ILE A 186 -12.06 10.19 -3.59
N LYS A 187 -12.65 11.21 -2.96
CA LYS A 187 -14.04 11.13 -2.51
C LYS A 187 -14.96 11.08 -3.71
N ALA A 188 -16.00 10.26 -3.62
CA ALA A 188 -16.86 9.93 -4.74
C ALA A 188 -18.33 9.95 -4.32
N GLU A 189 -19.20 10.40 -5.23
CA GLU A 189 -20.65 10.30 -5.12
C GLU A 189 -21.12 9.19 -6.05
N TYR A 190 -21.92 8.26 -5.52
CA TYR A 190 -22.48 7.13 -6.26
C TYR A 190 -24.01 7.21 -6.26
N ALA A 191 -24.64 6.74 -7.33
CA ALA A 191 -26.08 6.61 -7.44
C ALA A 191 -26.46 5.25 -8.02
N TYR A 192 -27.71 4.85 -7.79
CA TYR A 192 -28.28 3.65 -8.38
C TYR A 192 -29.11 4.02 -9.61
N ASP A 193 -29.05 3.20 -10.66
CA ASP A 193 -30.04 3.28 -11.73
C ASP A 193 -31.29 2.46 -11.32
N PRO A 194 -32.46 3.10 -11.09
CA PRO A 194 -33.67 2.40 -10.66
C PRO A 194 -34.31 1.53 -11.76
N GLN A 195 -33.84 1.58 -13.01
CA GLN A 195 -34.31 0.76 -14.12
C GLN A 195 -33.39 -0.43 -14.41
N VAL A 196 -32.08 -0.32 -14.14
CA VAL A 196 -31.10 -1.37 -14.43
C VAL A 196 -30.89 -2.31 -13.24
N GLY A 197 -30.99 -1.79 -12.01
CA GLY A 197 -30.99 -2.58 -10.78
C GLY A 197 -29.61 -2.90 -10.20
N GLU A 198 -29.54 -2.84 -8.87
CA GLU A 198 -28.48 -3.29 -7.94
C GLU A 198 -27.05 -2.71 -8.08
N GLU A 199 -26.60 -2.28 -9.27
CA GLU A 199 -25.26 -1.70 -9.43
C GLU A 199 -25.23 -0.18 -9.21
N GLU A 200 -24.28 0.29 -8.37
CA GLU A 200 -23.95 1.71 -8.19
C GLU A 200 -23.08 2.20 -9.36
N TYR A 201 -23.43 3.36 -9.93
CA TYR A 201 -22.56 4.06 -10.88
C TYR A 201 -21.95 5.32 -10.24
N LEU A 202 -20.74 5.67 -10.66
CA LEU A 202 -20.05 6.88 -10.24
C LEU A 202 -20.73 8.12 -10.85
N VAL A 203 -21.26 9.00 -10.00
CA VAL A 203 -21.84 10.29 -10.41
C VAL A 203 -20.74 11.31 -10.65
N ARG A 204 -19.83 11.45 -9.69
CA ARG A 204 -18.69 12.38 -9.72
C ARG A 204 -17.68 12.09 -8.62
N THR A 205 -16.48 12.64 -8.74
CA THR A 205 -15.49 12.73 -7.66
C THR A 205 -15.39 14.16 -7.12
N TYR A 206 -14.85 14.33 -5.91
CA TYR A 206 -14.71 15.63 -5.25
C TYR A 206 -13.61 15.65 -4.18
N GLY A 207 -13.17 16.86 -3.80
CA GLY A 207 -12.06 17.09 -2.86
C GLY A 207 -10.68 16.88 -3.50
N GLU A 208 -9.62 17.07 -2.70
CA GLU A 208 -8.27 16.70 -3.15
C GLU A 208 -8.12 15.16 -3.13
N PRO A 209 -7.43 14.57 -4.11
CA PRO A 209 -7.05 13.17 -4.09
C PRO A 209 -5.92 12.92 -3.09
N GLY A 210 -5.80 11.69 -2.62
CA GLY A 210 -4.64 11.20 -1.88
C GLY A 210 -4.16 9.87 -2.42
N ALA A 211 -3.01 9.40 -1.95
CA ALA A 211 -2.56 8.04 -2.24
C ALA A 211 -1.78 7.41 -1.09
N TYR A 212 -1.72 6.08 -1.10
CA TYR A 212 -0.81 5.30 -0.27
C TYR A 212 0.16 4.54 -1.16
N ILE A 213 1.44 4.51 -0.79
CA ILE A 213 2.46 3.70 -1.47
C ILE A 213 2.90 2.59 -0.53
N PHE A 214 2.89 1.38 -1.09
CA PHE A 214 3.27 0.15 -0.42
C PHE A 214 4.46 -0.48 -1.11
N GLU A 215 5.41 -0.97 -0.32
CA GLU A 215 6.59 -1.68 -0.80
C GLU A 215 6.67 -3.10 -0.27
N HIS A 216 7.18 -4.03 -1.09
CA HIS A 216 7.40 -5.41 -0.67
C HIS A 216 8.74 -5.53 0.03
N ARG A 217 8.70 -5.72 1.35
CA ARG A 217 9.86 -5.75 2.26
C ARG A 217 9.72 -6.96 3.19
N ASN A 218 10.84 -7.66 3.46
CA ASN A 218 10.89 -8.81 4.36
C ASN A 218 9.85 -9.92 4.07
N GLY A 219 9.45 -10.08 2.79
CA GLY A 219 8.50 -11.10 2.34
C GLY A 219 7.03 -10.69 2.36
N CYS A 220 6.66 -9.48 2.80
CA CYS A 220 5.28 -8.99 2.77
C CYS A 220 5.21 -7.53 2.30
N TRP A 221 4.01 -7.02 2.09
CA TRP A 221 3.76 -5.62 1.77
C TRP A 221 3.78 -4.74 3.02
N ASN A 222 4.37 -3.55 2.91
CA ASN A 222 4.38 -2.54 3.96
C ASN A 222 3.94 -1.16 3.44
N LEU A 223 3.11 -0.44 4.21
CA LEU A 223 2.85 0.99 3.97
C LEU A 223 4.14 1.79 4.24
N THR A 224 4.64 2.52 3.24
CA THR A 224 5.89 3.29 3.35
C THR A 224 5.74 4.79 3.07
N GLN A 225 4.74 5.20 2.27
CA GLN A 225 4.51 6.62 2.00
C GLN A 225 3.01 6.97 1.93
N LYS A 226 2.67 8.20 2.35
CA LYS A 226 1.39 8.86 2.06
C LYS A 226 1.61 10.00 1.07
N LEU A 227 0.66 10.17 0.16
CA LEU A 227 0.60 11.28 -0.78
C LEU A 227 -0.65 12.12 -0.49
N GLN A 228 -0.48 13.44 -0.29
CA GLN A 228 -1.54 14.40 0.02
C GLN A 228 -1.31 15.78 -0.61
#